data_AF-A0A2R7NNY6-F1
#
_entry.id   AF-A0A2R7NNY6-F1
#
_cell.length_a   1.000
_cell.length_b   1.000
_cell.length_c   1.000
_cell.angle_alpha   90.00
_cell.angle_beta   90.00
_cell.angle_gamma   90.00
#
_symmetry.space_group_name_H-M   'P 1'
#
loop_
_entity.id
_entity.type
_entity.pdbx_description
1 polymer ?
#
loop_
_entity_poly.entity_id
_entity_poly.type
_entity_poly.pdbx_seq_one_letter_code
_entity_poly.pdbx_strand_id
1 'polypeptide(L)'
;SAQLENNIEKILKGNNIDEEESINMLGASCLPWQIKSYEFVALKRLPYKFNYQNIKLILGEGLAGFNNLNIIAPFVTEPCKPLEFIHQEDAAHNISLGIFPEQLDNNYTLVHNYSLGGNNTILLLKQH
;
A
#
# COMPACT_ATOMS: atom_id res chain seq x y z
N SER A 1 -11.19 2.08 8.40
CA SER A 1 -9.79 2.22 8.82
C SER A 1 -9.42 1.20 9.89
N ALA A 2 -10.12 1.12 11.04
CA ALA A 2 -9.77 0.20 12.14
C ALA A 2 -9.66 -1.29 11.73
N GLN A 3 -10.54 -1.78 10.86
CA GLN A 3 -10.44 -3.15 10.35
C GLN A 3 -9.20 -3.37 9.48
N LEU A 4 -8.86 -2.41 8.61
CA LEU A 4 -7.68 -2.48 7.74
C LEU A 4 -6.41 -2.46 8.58
N GLU A 5 -6.33 -1.55 9.56
CA GLU A 5 -5.26 -1.44 10.55
C GLU A 5 -5.01 -2.78 11.25
N ASN A 6 -6.04 -3.38 11.86
CA ASN A 6 -5.94 -4.67 12.55
C ASN A 6 -5.50 -5.81 11.62
N ASN A 7 -5.98 -5.81 10.38
CA ASN A 7 -5.62 -6.85 9.41
C ASN A 7 -4.15 -6.74 8.99
N ILE A 8 -3.66 -5.51 8.73
CA ILE A 8 -2.25 -5.27 8.40
C ILE A 8 -1.37 -5.67 9.59
N GLU A 9 -1.68 -5.19 10.79
CA GLU A 9 -0.91 -5.50 11.99
C GLU A 9 -0.81 -7.01 12.22
N LYS A 10 -1.93 -7.73 12.10
CA LYS A 10 -1.97 -9.19 12.27
C LYS A 10 -1.09 -9.91 11.24
N ILE A 11 -1.11 -9.46 9.99
CA ILE A 11 -0.29 -10.06 8.92
C ILE A 11 1.20 -9.80 9.17
N LEU A 12 1.58 -8.56 9.51
CA LEU A 12 2.99 -8.20 9.74
C LEU A 12 3.55 -8.91 10.99
N LYS A 13 2.84 -8.87 12.11
CA LYS A 13 3.24 -9.62 13.32
C LYS A 13 3.26 -11.12 13.08
N GLY A 14 2.27 -11.66 12.36
CA GLY A 14 2.20 -13.08 12.02
C GLY A 14 3.34 -13.57 11.14
N ASN A 15 4.03 -12.67 10.43
CA ASN A 15 5.20 -12.98 9.59
C ASN A 15 6.52 -12.51 10.21
N ASN A 16 6.52 -12.06 11.48
CA ASN A 16 7.71 -11.55 12.20
C ASN A 16 8.44 -10.42 11.44
N ILE A 17 7.69 -9.50 10.83
CA ILE A 17 8.25 -8.31 10.18
C ILE A 17 8.68 -7.32 11.26
N ASP A 18 9.91 -6.81 11.15
CA ASP A 18 10.44 -5.81 12.08
C ASP A 18 9.79 -4.44 11.82
N GLU A 19 9.60 -3.65 12.87
CA GLU A 19 9.06 -2.28 12.77
C GLU A 19 10.03 -1.35 12.02
N GLU A 20 11.32 -1.64 12.06
CA GLU A 20 12.35 -0.89 11.32
C GLU A 20 12.37 -1.21 9.82
N GLU A 21 11.83 -2.36 9.41
CA GLU A 21 11.73 -2.75 8.00
C GLU A 21 10.74 -1.86 7.25
N SER A 22 11.14 -1.44 6.05
CA SER A 22 10.29 -0.65 5.19
C SER A 22 9.41 -1.57 4.33
N ILE A 23 8.11 -1.31 4.34
CA ILE A 23 7.11 -2.15 3.69
C ILE A 23 6.52 -1.39 2.50
N ASN A 24 6.56 -1.98 1.32
CA ASN A 24 5.87 -1.41 0.17
C ASN A 24 4.37 -1.68 0.32
N MET A 25 3.54 -0.66 0.11
CA MET A 25 2.08 -0.76 0.23
C MET A 25 1.45 -0.35 -1.08
N LEU A 26 0.82 -1.29 -1.77
CA LEU A 26 -0.03 -1.02 -2.93
C LEU A 26 -1.47 -0.79 -2.48
N GLY A 27 -1.89 0.47 -2.51
CA GLY A 27 -3.23 0.90 -2.14
C GLY A 27 -4.32 0.45 -3.11
N ALA A 28 -5.55 0.38 -2.59
CA ALA A 28 -6.74 -0.05 -3.29
C ALA A 28 -7.64 1.12 -3.72
N SER A 29 -7.55 2.27 -3.05
CA SER A 29 -8.48 3.38 -3.31
C SER A 29 -8.20 4.04 -4.65
N CYS A 30 -9.21 4.53 -5.36
CA CYS A 30 -9.04 5.20 -6.65
C CYS A 30 -9.04 6.73 -6.56
N LEU A 31 -9.50 7.29 -5.44
CA LEU A 31 -9.60 8.74 -5.24
C LEU A 31 -8.63 9.22 -4.15
N PRO A 32 -7.93 10.36 -4.33
CA PRO A 32 -7.00 10.89 -3.33
C PRO A 32 -7.61 11.07 -1.93
N TRP A 33 -8.87 11.54 -1.84
CA TRP A 33 -9.52 11.73 -0.55
C TRP A 33 -9.84 10.40 0.17
N GLN A 34 -10.07 9.32 -0.57
CA GLN A 34 -10.28 7.98 0.01
C GLN A 34 -8.99 7.46 0.61
N ILE A 35 -7.86 7.66 -0.09
CA ILE A 35 -6.53 7.30 0.40
C ILE A 35 -6.27 7.99 1.74
N LYS A 36 -6.48 9.31 1.79
CA LYS A 36 -6.27 10.13 3.00
C LYS A 36 -7.19 9.74 4.16
N SER A 37 -8.47 9.47 3.89
CA SER A 37 -9.48 9.21 4.94
C SER A 37 -9.55 7.74 5.40
N TYR A 38 -9.02 6.81 4.60
CA TYR A 38 -9.12 5.37 4.88
C TYR A 38 -7.77 4.71 5.07
N GLU A 39 -6.92 4.69 4.05
CA GLU A 39 -5.67 3.92 4.02
C GLU A 39 -4.61 4.60 4.89
N PHE A 40 -4.38 5.91 4.71
CA PHE A 40 -3.43 6.64 5.54
C PHE A 40 -3.85 6.65 7.01
N VAL A 41 -5.15 6.70 7.30
CA VAL A 41 -5.64 6.61 8.68
C VAL A 41 -5.32 5.25 9.31
N ALA A 42 -5.33 4.16 8.54
CA ALA A 42 -4.95 2.85 9.03
C ALA A 42 -3.42 2.73 9.20
N LEU A 43 -2.65 3.14 8.18
CA LEU A 43 -1.19 3.01 8.18
C LEU A 43 -0.51 3.91 9.22
N LYS A 44 -1.01 5.13 9.44
CA LYS A 44 -0.39 6.10 10.38
C LYS A 44 -0.38 5.67 11.84
N ARG A 45 -1.19 4.67 12.20
CA ARG A 45 -1.32 4.17 13.58
C ARG A 45 -0.39 3.00 13.86
N LEU A 46 0.18 2.42 12.81
CA LEU A 46 1.05 1.27 12.92
C LEU A 46 2.51 1.74 13.08
N PRO A 47 3.34 1.01 13.85
CA PRO A 47 4.71 1.40 14.12
C PRO A 47 5.68 1.16 12.95
N TYR A 48 5.20 0.66 11.81
CA TYR A 48 6.02 0.34 10.64
C TYR A 48 6.19 1.54 9.69
N LYS A 49 7.24 1.48 8.87
CA LYS A 49 7.49 2.42 7.76
C LYS A 49 6.88 1.90 6.47
N PHE A 50 6.10 2.73 5.79
CA PHE A 50 5.41 2.35 4.54
C PHE A 50 5.86 3.18 3.35
N ASN A 51 6.12 2.51 2.23
CA ASN A 51 6.25 3.14 0.92
C ASN A 51 4.96 2.93 0.16
N TYR A 52 4.11 3.95 0.16
CA TYR A 52 2.78 3.87 -0.41
C TYR A 52 2.81 4.16 -1.91
N GLN A 53 2.21 3.26 -2.68
CA GLN A 53 1.98 3.40 -4.10
C GLN A 53 0.54 3.07 -4.43
N ASN A 54 0.09 3.54 -5.58
CA ASN A 54 -1.24 3.23 -6.05
C ASN A 54 -1.28 3.27 -7.58
N ILE A 55 -1.27 2.09 -8.17
CA ILE A 55 -1.25 1.94 -9.63
C ILE A 55 -2.58 2.36 -10.29
N LYS A 56 -3.70 2.47 -9.55
CA LYS A 56 -4.97 3.01 -10.08
C LYS A 56 -4.85 4.47 -10.47
N LEU A 57 -3.99 5.22 -9.79
CA LEU A 57 -3.76 6.63 -10.13
C LEU A 57 -3.00 6.79 -11.46
N ILE A 58 -2.40 5.71 -11.97
CA ILE A 58 -1.68 5.69 -13.25
C ILE A 58 -2.54 5.05 -14.34
N LEU A 59 -3.14 3.90 -14.06
CA LEU A 59 -3.84 3.07 -15.06
C LEU A 59 -5.38 3.26 -15.06
N GLY A 60 -5.92 3.95 -14.07
CA GLY A 60 -7.37 4.06 -13.85
C GLY A 60 -7.96 2.87 -13.10
N GLU A 61 -9.25 2.97 -12.77
CA GLU A 61 -10.02 1.93 -12.08
C GLU A 61 -10.58 0.91 -13.09
N GLY A 62 -10.10 -0.34 -13.01
CA GLY A 62 -10.53 -1.46 -13.86
C GLY A 62 -11.55 -2.41 -13.21
N LEU A 63 -12.13 -2.04 -12.06
CA LEU A 63 -13.03 -2.89 -11.26
C LEU A 63 -12.37 -4.24 -10.91
N ALA A 64 -13.05 -5.37 -11.14
CA ALA A 64 -12.59 -6.69 -10.71
C ALA A 64 -11.26 -7.11 -11.37
N GLY A 65 -11.00 -6.70 -12.61
CA GLY A 65 -9.73 -6.99 -13.31
C GLY A 65 -8.53 -6.32 -12.65
N PHE A 66 -8.76 -5.25 -11.90
CA PHE A 66 -7.69 -4.51 -11.24
C PHE A 66 -7.05 -5.28 -10.09
N ASN A 67 -7.80 -6.13 -9.37
CA ASN A 67 -7.24 -6.89 -8.25
C ASN A 67 -6.06 -7.76 -8.68
N ASN A 68 -6.12 -8.33 -9.88
CA ASN A 68 -5.05 -9.13 -10.47
C ASN A 68 -3.87 -8.24 -10.90
N LEU A 69 -4.17 -7.06 -11.46
CA LEU A 69 -3.13 -6.08 -11.82
C LEU A 69 -2.38 -5.59 -10.59
N ASN A 70 -3.06 -5.36 -9.46
CA ASN A 70 -2.44 -4.90 -8.22
C ASN A 70 -1.52 -5.95 -7.60
N ILE A 71 -1.79 -7.24 -7.82
CA ILE A 71 -0.92 -8.35 -7.38
C ILE A 71 0.32 -8.45 -8.26
N ILE A 72 0.18 -8.20 -9.56
CA ILE A 72 1.28 -8.32 -10.54
C ILE A 72 2.13 -7.05 -10.60
N ALA A 73 1.54 -5.89 -10.26
CA ALA A 73 2.20 -4.58 -10.29
C ALA A 73 3.59 -4.55 -9.64
N PRO A 74 3.81 -5.12 -8.43
CA PRO A 74 5.14 -5.15 -7.81
C PRO A 74 6.24 -5.78 -8.68
N PHE A 75 5.86 -6.66 -9.62
CA PHE A 75 6.79 -7.42 -10.46
C PHE A 75 7.00 -6.83 -11.85
N VAL A 76 6.08 -5.97 -12.33
CA VAL A 76 6.06 -5.53 -13.74
C VAL A 76 6.08 -4.02 -13.93
N THR A 77 5.74 -3.24 -12.91
CA THR A 77 5.81 -1.79 -13.02
C THR A 77 7.17 -1.29 -12.59
N GLU A 78 7.74 -0.38 -13.38
CA GLU A 78 8.92 0.35 -12.96
C GLU A 78 8.62 1.05 -11.62
N PRO A 79 9.49 0.87 -10.61
CA PRO A 79 9.43 1.67 -9.39
C PRO A 79 9.58 3.13 -9.83
N CYS A 80 8.80 4.02 -9.25
CA CYS A 80 8.76 5.46 -9.54
C CYS A 80 7.70 5.88 -10.56
N LYS A 81 6.48 6.10 -10.07
CA LYS A 81 5.82 7.37 -10.36
C LYS A 81 5.38 8.03 -9.05
N PRO A 82 5.74 9.29 -8.80
CA PRO A 82 5.14 10.06 -7.73
C PRO A 82 3.63 10.11 -7.97
N LEU A 83 2.85 10.01 -6.89
CA LEU A 83 1.40 10.15 -6.95
C LEU A 83 1.10 11.63 -7.20
N GLU A 84 0.92 12.03 -8.47
CA GLU A 84 0.72 13.44 -8.86
C GLU A 84 -0.44 14.13 -8.12
N PHE A 85 -1.38 13.35 -7.59
CA PHE A 85 -2.59 13.81 -6.91
C PHE A 85 -2.54 13.68 -5.38
N ILE A 86 -1.41 13.24 -4.82
CA ILE A 86 -1.21 13.14 -3.36
C ILE A 86 0.13 13.76 -3.02
N HIS A 87 0.12 14.78 -2.18
CA HIS A 87 1.35 15.44 -1.77
C HIS A 87 1.92 14.76 -0.53
N GLN A 88 3.25 14.75 -0.39
CA GLN A 88 3.92 14.15 0.77
C GLN A 88 3.49 14.81 2.10
N GLU A 89 3.13 16.09 2.07
CA GLU A 89 2.57 16.83 3.22
C GLU A 89 1.21 16.28 3.70
N ASP A 90 0.49 15.54 2.86
CA ASP A 90 -0.76 14.87 3.22
C ASP A 90 -0.55 13.51 3.90
N ALA A 91 0.67 12.96 3.82
CA ALA A 91 1.01 11.66 4.36
C ALA A 91 1.51 11.78 5.81
N ALA A 92 1.31 10.74 6.61
CA ALA A 92 1.88 10.67 7.95
C ALA A 92 3.40 10.50 7.88
N HIS A 93 4.10 10.83 8.97
CA HIS A 93 5.57 10.76 9.06
C HIS A 93 6.16 9.36 8.76
N ASN A 94 5.38 8.30 8.92
CA ASN A 94 5.76 6.91 8.64
C ASN A 94 5.35 6.43 7.24
N ILE A 95 4.83 7.32 6.37
CA ILE A 95 4.37 7.00 5.02
C ILE A 95 5.14 7.86 4.02
N SER A 96 5.92 7.21 3.17
CA SER A 96 6.57 7.81 2.01
C SER A 96 5.75 7.53 0.75
N LEU A 97 5.67 8.47 -0.18
CA LEU A 97 4.95 8.28 -1.45
C LEU A 97 5.91 7.84 -2.56
N GLY A 98 5.63 6.70 -3.19
CA GLY A 98 6.49 6.08 -4.20
C GLY A 98 7.43 5.01 -3.64
N ILE A 99 8.16 4.32 -4.52
CA ILE A 99 9.30 3.45 -4.14
C ILE A 99 10.54 4.18 -4.63
N PHE A 100 11.46 4.45 -3.71
CA PHE A 100 12.75 5.04 -4.07
C PHE A 100 13.74 3.92 -4.43
N PRO A 101 14.69 4.15 -5.36
CA PRO A 101 15.68 3.15 -5.78
C PRO A 101 16.47 2.54 -4.60
N GLU A 102 16.65 3.33 -3.55
CA GLU A 102 17.34 2.96 -2.30
C GLU A 102 16.54 1.99 -1.43
N GLN A 103 15.27 1.76 -1.76
CA GLN A 103 14.31 0.91 -1.04
C GLN A 103 13.96 -0.35 -1.86
N LEU A 104 14.67 -0.60 -2.96
CA LEU A 104 14.48 -1.80 -3.79
C LEU A 104 14.91 -3.09 -3.10
N ASP A 105 15.68 -2.98 -2.00
CA ASP A 105 16.02 -4.10 -1.11
C ASP A 105 14.88 -4.43 -0.11
N ASN A 106 13.73 -3.75 -0.20
CA ASN A 106 12.57 -4.08 0.62
C ASN A 106 11.99 -5.43 0.22
N ASN A 107 12.10 -6.40 1.13
CA ASN A 107 11.64 -7.77 0.88
C ASN A 107 10.12 -7.94 0.94
N TYR A 108 9.34 -6.91 1.29
CA TYR A 108 7.93 -7.06 1.65
C TYR A 108 7.03 -6.06 0.93
N THR A 109 6.01 -6.59 0.25
CA THR A 109 4.96 -5.79 -0.38
C THR A 109 3.58 -6.22 0.12
N LEU A 110 2.85 -5.29 0.73
CA LEU A 110 1.44 -5.42 1.03
C LEU A 110 0.61 -4.99 -0.17
N VAL A 111 -0.22 -5.89 -0.68
CA VAL A 111 -1.22 -5.59 -1.71
C VAL A 111 -2.58 -5.50 -1.07
N HIS A 112 -3.17 -4.31 -1.09
CA HIS A 112 -4.51 -4.08 -0.60
C HIS A 112 -5.50 -4.03 -1.76
N ASN A 113 -6.59 -4.78 -1.62
CA ASN A 113 -7.73 -4.72 -2.51
C ASN A 113 -9.00 -4.46 -1.71
N TYR A 114 -9.82 -3.55 -2.21
CA TYR A 114 -11.09 -3.15 -1.62
C TYR A 114 -12.21 -3.41 -2.60
N SER A 115 -13.31 -4.02 -2.13
CA SER A 115 -14.49 -4.30 -2.96
C SER A 115 -15.76 -3.71 -2.35
N LEU A 116 -16.75 -3.44 -3.21
CA LEU A 116 -18.06 -2.97 -2.80
C LEU A 116 -18.69 -3.96 -1.81
N GLY A 117 -19.16 -3.46 -0.66
CA GLY A 117 -19.62 -4.27 0.47
C GLY A 117 -18.68 -4.26 1.68
N GLY A 118 -17.53 -3.56 1.60
CA GLY A 118 -16.62 -3.38 2.73
C GLY A 118 -15.61 -4.51 2.92
N ASN A 119 -15.52 -5.43 1.95
CA ASN A 119 -14.57 -6.54 1.98
C ASN A 119 -13.18 -6.05 1.59
N ASN A 120 -12.23 -6.24 2.52
CA ASN A 120 -10.83 -5.90 2.37
C ASN A 120 -10.02 -7.19 2.24
N THR A 121 -9.24 -7.30 1.17
CA THR A 121 -8.25 -8.37 0.99
C THR A 121 -6.87 -7.76 1.08
N ILE A 122 -6.03 -8.34 1.93
CA ILE A 122 -4.64 -7.93 2.09
C ILE A 122 -3.77 -9.16 1.85
N LEU A 123 -2.77 -9.01 1.00
CA LEU A 123 -1.77 -10.04 0.70
C LEU A 123 -0.39 -9.48 1.04
N LEU A 124 0.43 -10.28 1.72
CA LEU A 124 1.85 -9.99 1.90
C LEU A 124 2.64 -10.82 0.89
N LEU A 125 3.37 -10.14 0.02
CA LEU A 125 4.29 -10.73 -0.94
C LEU A 125 5.71 -10.56 -0.40
N LYS A 126 6.46 -11.67 -0.34
CA LYS A 126 7.87 -11.69 0.04
C LYS A 126 8.74 -11.88 -1.19
N GLN A 127 9.69 -10.98 -1.42
CA GLN A 127 10.69 -11.14 -2.48
C GLN A 127 11.74 -12.17 -2.02
N HIS A 128 12.11 -13.07 -2.93
CA HIS A 128 13.04 -14.18 -2.70
C HIS A 128 14.42 -13.88 -3.27
#